data_AF-A0A516QWK4-F1
#
_entry.id   AF-A0A516QWK4-F1
#
_cell.length_a   1.000
_cell.length_b   1.000
_cell.length_c   1.000
_cell.angle_alpha   90.00
_cell.angle_beta   90.00
_cell.angle_gamma   90.00
#
_symmetry.space_group_name_H-M   'P 1'
#
loop_
_entity.id
_entity.type
_entity.pdbx_description
1 polymer ?
#
loop_
_entity_poly.entity_id
_entity_poly.type
_entity_poly.pdbx_seq_one_letter_code
_entity_poly.pdbx_strand_id
1 'polypeptide(L)' 'MGLVIIFTLVTLLAVFATLRTLREKNFLAGGFAIATVLVFGWFTIMTVLYNGYPPAA' A
#
# COMPACT_ATOMS: atom_id res chain seq x y z
N MET A 1 -9.84 12.53 -6.79
CA MET A 1 -8.49 13.07 -6.49
C MET A 1 -8.01 12.79 -5.07
N GLY A 2 -8.84 12.87 -4.01
CA GLY A 2 -8.39 12.54 -2.63
C GLY A 2 -8.03 11.06 -2.39
N LEU A 3 -8.69 10.13 -3.09
CA LEU A 3 -8.45 8.69 -2.95
C LEU A 3 -7.02 8.26 -3.33
N VAL A 4 -6.44 8.85 -4.38
CA VAL A 4 -5.05 8.57 -4.80
C VAL A 4 -4.06 8.92 -3.68
N ILE A 5 -4.28 10.05 -3.01
CA ILE A 5 -3.40 10.54 -1.95
C ILE A 5 -3.51 9.64 -0.71
N ILE A 6 -4.72 9.23 -0.34
CA ILE A 6 -4.92 8.36 0.83
C ILE A 6 -4.32 6.98 0.57
N PHE A 7 -4.56 6.38 -0.59
CA PHE A 7 -4.03 5.06 -0.92
C PHE A 7 -2.50 5.04 -1.01
N THR A 8 -1.90 6.07 -1.60
CA THR A 8 -0.42 6.21 -1.65
C THR A 8 0.19 6.34 -0.25
N LEU A 9 -0.37 7.18 0.62
CA LEU A 9 0.10 7.33 2.00
C LEU A 9 -0.06 6.04 2.81
N VAL A 10 -1.21 5.36 2.71
CA VAL A 10 -1.45 4.08 3.39
C VAL A 10 -0.46 3.02 2.92
N THR A 11 -0.19 2.94 1.62
CA THR A 11 0.78 1.98 1.06
C THR A 11 2.20 2.24 1.56
N LEU A 12 2.63 3.50 1.62
CA LEU A 12 3.93 3.86 2.20
C LEU A 12 4.04 3.45 3.66
N LEU A 13 3.01 3.72 4.48
CA LEU A 13 2.97 3.29 5.88
C LEU A 13 2.99 1.76 6.02
N ALA A 14 2.26 1.04 5.16
CA ALA A 14 2.21 -0.42 5.18
C ALA A 14 3.57 -1.04 4.83
N VAL A 15 4.33 -0.45 3.90
CA VAL A 15 5.70 -0.88 3.58
C VAL A 15 6.60 -0.72 4.80
N PHE A 16 6.52 0.42 5.51
CA PHE A 16 7.26 0.62 6.76
C PHE A 16 6.87 -0.39 7.85
N ALA A 17 5.57 -0.69 8.00
CA ALA A 17 5.09 -1.69 8.95
C ALA A 17 5.62 -3.09 8.62
N THR A 18 5.73 -3.42 7.33
CA THR A 18 6.29 -4.70 6.85
C THR A 18 7.78 -4.80 7.18
N LEU A 19 8.56 -3.76 6.93
CA LEU A 19 9.99 -3.74 7.27
C LEU A 19 10.22 -3.85 8.79
N ARG A 20 9.36 -3.22 9.61
CA ARG A 20 9.42 -3.30 11.07
C ARG A 20 9.10 -4.71 11.58
N THR A 21 8.01 -5.32 11.08
CA THR A 21 7.58 -6.67 11.51
C THR A 21 8.58 -7.76 11.11
N LEU A 22 9.26 -7.59 9.97
CA LEU A 22 10.38 -8.45 9.57
C LEU A 22 11.58 -8.33 10.54
N ARG A 23 11.86 -7.13 11.06
CA ARG A 23 12.93 -6.92 12.05
C ARG A 23 12.59 -7.51 13.42
N GLU A 24 11.32 -7.46 13.83
CA GLU A 24 10.83 -8.05 15.09
C GLU A 24 10.70 -9.59 15.03
N LYS A 25 11.02 -10.24 13.90
CA LYS A 25 10.86 -11.70 13.66
C LYS A 25 9.44 -12.22 13.92
N ASN A 26 8.45 -11.34 13.88
CA ASN A 26 7.07 -11.71 14.12
C ASN A 26 6.45 -12.17 12.79
N PHE A 27 6.62 -13.47 12.48
CA PHE A 27 6.20 -14.05 11.20
C PHE A 27 4.70 -13.92 10.93
N LEU A 28 3.87 -14.00 11.98
CA LEU A 28 2.41 -13.86 11.84
C LEU A 28 2.05 -12.42 11.44
N ALA A 29 2.60 -11.43 12.17
CA ALA A 29 2.40 -10.03 11.86
C ALA A 29 3.04 -9.63 10.52
N GLY A 30 4.19 -10.21 10.19
CA GLY A 30 4.88 -10.00 8.90
C GLY A 30 4.06 -10.50 7.72
N GLY A 31 3.45 -11.68 7.81
CA GLY A 31 2.55 -12.20 6.78
C GLY A 31 1.33 -11.29 6.55
N PHE A 32 0.70 -10.82 7.63
CA PHE A 32 -0.42 -9.87 7.54
C PHE A 32 0.00 -8.50 7.00
N ALA A 33 1.20 -8.01 7.36
CA ALA A 33 1.75 -6.76 6.85
C ALA A 33 2.02 -6.84 5.34
N ILE A 34 2.63 -7.94 4.87
CA ILE A 34 2.85 -8.19 3.44
C ILE A 34 1.52 -8.26 2.68
N ALA A 35 0.53 -8.96 3.22
CA ALA A 35 -0.81 -9.01 2.60
C ALA A 35 -1.44 -7.62 2.50
N THR A 36 -1.29 -6.80 3.55
CA THR A 36 -1.77 -5.41 3.57
C THR A 36 -1.09 -4.56 2.51
N VAL A 37 0.24 -4.67 2.36
CA VAL A 37 1.00 -3.98 1.30
C VAL A 37 0.57 -4.43 -0.08
N LEU A 38 0.34 -5.73 -0.29
CA LEU A 38 -0.12 -6.24 -1.59
C LEU A 38 -1.49 -5.69 -1.97
N VAL A 39 -2.46 -5.70 -1.04
CA VAL A 39 -3.82 -5.20 -1.30
C VAL A 39 -3.78 -3.69 -1.51
N PHE A 40 -3.29 -2.91 -0.54
CA PHE A 40 -3.30 -1.45 -0.63
C PHE A 40 -2.36 -0.92 -1.72
N GLY A 41 -1.23 -1.58 -1.95
CA GLY A 41 -0.30 -1.26 -3.04
C GLY A 41 -0.92 -1.50 -4.41
N TRP A 42 -1.62 -2.62 -4.61
CA TRP A 42 -2.35 -2.88 -5.85
C TRP A 42 -3.44 -1.84 -6.09
N PHE A 43 -4.24 -1.53 -5.06
CA PHE A 43 -5.25 -0.48 -5.15
C PHE A 43 -4.64 0.88 -5.47
N THR A 44 -3.48 1.20 -4.89
CA THR A 44 -2.75 2.44 -5.18
C THR A 44 -2.32 2.51 -6.64
N ILE A 45 -1.72 1.44 -7.18
CA ILE A 45 -1.27 1.37 -8.58
C ILE A 45 -2.45 1.56 -9.53
N MET A 46 -3.55 0.83 -9.31
CA MET A 46 -4.77 0.95 -10.12
C MET A 46 -5.38 2.35 -10.03
N THR A 47 -5.38 2.95 -8.83
CA THR A 47 -5.91 4.31 -8.64
C THR A 47 -5.03 5.34 -9.33
N VAL A 48 -3.70 5.19 -9.30
CA VAL A 48 -2.77 6.09 -10.00
C VAL A 48 -2.89 5.94 -11.52
N LEU A 49 -3.03 4.71 -12.05
CA LEU A 49 -3.12 4.46 -13.49
C LEU A 49 -4.46 4.88 -14.11
N TYR A 50 -5.59 4.58 -13.45
CA TYR A 50 -6.93 4.83 -14.01
C TYR A 50 -7.55 6.15 -13.53
N ASN A 51 -7.21 6.60 -12.31
CA ASN A 51 -7.79 7.78 -11.67
C ASN A 51 -6.75 8.85 -11.31
N GLY A 52 -5.46 8.62 -11.60
CA GLY A 52 -4.40 9.62 -11.48
C GLY A 52 -4.51 10.62 -12.62
N TYR A 53 -3.96 11.82 -12.42
CA TYR A 53 -4.16 12.93 -13.36
C TYR A 53 -3.15 12.85 -14.52
N PRO A 54 -3.60 12.82 -15.80
CA PRO A 54 -4.98 12.87 -16.27
C PRO A 54 -5.66 11.49 -16.17
N PRO A 55 -6.93 11.42 -15.71
CA PRO A 55 -7.69 10.17 -15.71
C PRO A 55 -7.71 9.64 -17.15
N ALA A 56 -7.49 8.34 -17.34
CA ALA A 56 -7.71 7.73 -18.65
C ALA A 56 -9.13 8.08 -19.10
N ALA A 57 -9.23 8.73 -20.26
CA ALA A 57 -10.45 9.34 -20.80
C ALA A 57 -11.63 8.36 -20.88
#